data_AF-A0A1B6W097-F1
#
_entry.id   AF-A0A1B6W097-F1
#
_cell.length_a   1.000
_cell.length_b   1.000
_cell.length_c   1.000
_cell.angle_alpha   90.00
_cell.angle_beta   90.00
_cell.angle_gamma   90.00
#
_symmetry.space_group_name_H-M   'P 1'
#
loop_
_entity.id
_entity.type
_entity.pdbx_description
1 polymer ?
#
loop_
_entity_poly.entity_id
_entity_poly.type
_entity_poly.pdbx_seq_one_letter_code
_entity_poly.pdbx_strand_id
1 'polypeptide(L)'
;MKPILFLSVLLVLTACASNSAVGTSRSGFIAQCTSRFNGRANTAQLRRLCACTYDTLRSRYSAREWQRVTTAYDRGQSNPVLERQMSTAANSCVRRYPVR
;
A
#
# COMPACT_ATOMS: atom_id res chain seq x y z
N MET A 1 -15.68 21.37 -8.84
CA MET A 1 -15.08 20.03 -8.92
C MET A 1 -13.75 20.07 -8.18
N LYS A 2 -13.54 19.28 -7.12
CA LYS A 2 -12.40 19.41 -6.19
C LYS A 2 -11.18 18.61 -6.70
N PRO A 3 -10.14 19.26 -7.26
CA PRO A 3 -8.94 18.57 -7.76
C PRO A 3 -8.08 17.95 -6.63
N ILE A 4 -8.31 18.38 -5.38
CA ILE A 4 -7.52 17.96 -4.21
C ILE A 4 -7.76 16.48 -3.85
N LEU A 5 -8.97 15.95 -4.09
CA LEU A 5 -9.33 14.57 -3.73
C LEU A 5 -8.63 13.52 -4.60
N PHE A 6 -8.46 13.81 -5.89
CA PHE A 6 -7.78 12.91 -6.83
C PHE A 6 -6.28 12.82 -6.56
N LEU A 7 -5.65 13.93 -6.17
CA LEU A 7 -4.23 13.98 -5.78
C LEU A 7 -3.94 13.13 -4.55
N SER A 8 -4.80 13.19 -3.53
CA SER A 8 -4.64 12.38 -2.31
C SER A 8 -4.75 10.89 -2.60
N VAL A 9 -5.71 10.47 -3.42
CA VAL A 9 -5.89 9.07 -3.81
C VAL A 9 -4.70 8.56 -4.64
N LEU A 10 -4.21 9.35 -5.60
CA LEU A 10 -3.05 8.99 -6.42
C LEU A 10 -1.78 8.83 -5.57
N LEU A 11 -1.59 9.73 -4.61
CA LEU A 11 -0.52 9.63 -3.62
C LEU A 11 -0.63 8.34 -2.82
N VAL A 12 -1.84 7.93 -2.40
CA VAL A 12 -2.01 6.69 -1.60
C VAL A 12 -1.68 5.47 -2.45
N LEU A 13 -2.13 5.47 -3.70
CA LEU A 13 -1.83 4.41 -4.66
C LEU A 13 -0.32 4.28 -4.88
N THR A 14 0.41 5.37 -5.07
CA THR A 14 1.87 5.34 -5.24
C THR A 14 2.60 4.95 -3.95
N ALA A 15 2.20 5.50 -2.80
CA ALA A 15 2.82 5.19 -1.51
C ALA A 15 2.68 3.71 -1.11
N CYS A 16 1.59 3.07 -1.54
CA CYS A 16 1.34 1.65 -1.30
C CYS A 16 1.80 0.76 -2.46
N ALA A 17 2.00 1.27 -3.68
CA ALA A 17 2.45 0.50 -4.85
C ALA A 17 3.95 0.17 -4.84
N SER A 18 4.75 1.03 -4.22
CA SER A 18 6.21 0.88 -4.10
C SER A 18 6.63 1.19 -2.65
N ASN A 19 6.18 0.30 -1.76
CA ASN A 19 6.42 0.38 -0.33
C ASN A 19 7.50 -0.63 0.09
N SER A 20 8.69 -0.12 0.43
CA SER A 20 9.82 -0.96 0.83
C SER A 20 9.64 -1.62 2.19
N ALA A 21 8.60 -1.28 2.95
CA ALA A 21 8.27 -1.95 4.21
C ALA A 21 7.29 -3.13 4.04
N VAL A 22 6.93 -3.52 2.80
CA VAL A 22 6.01 -4.63 2.53
C VAL A 22 6.43 -5.97 3.13
N GLY A 23 7.74 -6.25 3.24
CA GLY A 23 8.24 -7.49 3.82
C GLY A 23 8.47 -7.48 5.32
N THR A 24 8.61 -6.30 5.92
CA THR A 24 8.97 -6.16 7.33
C THR A 24 7.83 -6.54 8.28
N SER A 25 6.68 -5.86 8.18
CA SER A 25 5.49 -6.15 8.97
C SER A 25 4.29 -5.38 8.42
N ARG A 26 3.08 -5.88 8.69
CA ARG A 26 1.84 -5.15 8.38
C ARG A 26 1.84 -3.73 8.95
N SER A 27 2.27 -3.58 10.20
CA SER A 27 2.40 -2.28 10.88
C SER A 27 3.44 -1.37 10.23
N GLY A 28 4.58 -1.91 9.81
CA GLY A 28 5.64 -1.16 9.13
C GLY A 28 5.19 -0.65 7.76
N PHE A 29 4.53 -1.51 6.98
CA PHE A 29 3.90 -1.13 5.72
C PHE A 29 2.88 0.00 5.91
N ILE A 30 1.99 -0.13 6.90
CA ILE A 30 0.99 0.91 7.20
C ILE A 30 1.67 2.22 7.63
N ALA A 31 2.68 2.17 8.48
CA ALA A 31 3.42 3.35 8.92
C ALA A 31 4.08 4.07 7.74
N GLN A 32 4.74 3.34 6.83
CA GLN A 32 5.38 3.93 5.66
C GLN A 32 4.38 4.41 4.60
N CYS A 33 3.28 3.67 4.36
CA CYS A 33 2.26 4.15 3.43
C CYS A 33 1.54 5.38 4.00
N THR A 34 1.37 5.50 5.33
CA THR A 34 0.74 6.69 5.95
C THR A 34 1.68 7.88 6.15
N SER A 35 3.00 7.67 6.31
CA SER A 35 3.97 8.74 6.57
C SER A 35 4.05 9.76 5.42
N ARG A 36 3.78 9.34 4.19
CA ARG A 36 3.80 10.21 3.00
C ARG A 36 2.66 11.24 2.96
N PHE A 37 1.73 11.22 3.92
CA PHE A 37 0.51 12.05 3.91
C PHE A 37 0.53 13.26 4.84
N ASN A 38 1.65 13.53 5.56
CA ASN A 38 1.92 14.76 6.35
C ASN A 38 0.66 15.50 6.86
N GLY A 39 -0.16 14.82 7.67
CA GLY A 39 -1.28 15.41 8.41
C GLY A 39 -2.49 15.90 7.60
N ARG A 40 -2.49 15.80 6.26
CA ARG A 40 -3.56 16.37 5.40
C ARG A 40 -4.76 15.44 5.14
N ALA A 41 -4.67 14.17 5.56
CA ALA A 41 -5.70 13.18 5.33
C ALA A 41 -6.16 12.54 6.65
N ASN A 42 -7.45 12.19 6.73
CA ASN A 42 -8.03 11.48 7.87
C ASN A 42 -7.21 10.20 8.17
N THR A 43 -6.38 10.26 9.21
CA THR A 43 -5.33 9.28 9.47
C THR A 43 -5.89 7.89 9.72
N ALA A 44 -7.11 7.80 10.29
CA ALA A 44 -7.79 6.53 10.50
C ALA A 44 -8.24 5.89 9.19
N GLN A 45 -8.76 6.70 8.26
CA GLN A 45 -9.19 6.23 6.95
C GLN A 45 -8.01 5.77 6.09
N LEU A 46 -6.93 6.53 6.12
CA LEU A 46 -5.71 6.20 5.40
C LEU A 46 -5.07 4.92 5.93
N ARG A 47 -5.01 4.76 7.27
CA ARG A 47 -4.61 3.51 7.91
C ARG A 47 -5.44 2.32 7.47
N ARG A 48 -6.77 2.46 7.37
CA ARG A 48 -7.67 1.38 6.88
C ARG A 48 -7.38 1.02 5.43
N LEU A 49 -7.10 2.00 4.59
CA LEU A 49 -6.76 1.77 3.19
C LEU A 49 -5.43 1.04 3.06
N CYS A 50 -4.37 1.49 3.74
CA CYS A 50 -3.07 0.82 3.73
C CYS A 50 -3.15 -0.60 4.28
N ALA A 51 -3.90 -0.79 5.37
CA ALA A 51 -4.19 -2.11 5.93
C ALA A 51 -4.89 -3.02 4.91
N CYS A 52 -5.96 -2.53 4.28
CA CYS A 52 -6.68 -3.27 3.23
C CYS A 52 -5.75 -3.67 2.09
N THR A 53 -4.88 -2.77 1.63
CA THR A 53 -3.92 -3.06 0.56
C THR A 53 -2.98 -4.17 0.95
N TYR A 54 -2.38 -4.10 2.15
CA TYR A 54 -1.49 -5.13 2.66
C TYR A 54 -2.19 -6.47 2.76
N ASP A 55 -3.37 -6.51 3.38
CA ASP A 55 -4.10 -7.76 3.61
C ASP A 55 -4.56 -8.40 2.28
N THR A 56 -5.01 -7.57 1.33
CA THR A 56 -5.42 -8.01 -0.02
C THR A 56 -4.24 -8.49 -0.86
N LEU A 57 -3.05 -7.94 -0.64
CA LEU A 57 -1.85 -8.37 -1.31
C LEU A 57 -1.30 -9.65 -0.70
N ARG A 58 -1.16 -9.69 0.63
CA ARG A 58 -0.66 -10.84 1.39
C ARG A 58 -1.48 -12.10 1.13
N SER A 59 -2.79 -11.96 0.94
CA SER A 59 -3.70 -13.09 0.65
C SER A 59 -3.49 -13.72 -0.73
N ARG A 60 -2.79 -13.05 -1.66
CA ARG A 60 -2.46 -13.57 -3.00
C ARG A 60 -1.28 -14.53 -3.01
N TYR A 61 -0.56 -14.62 -1.89
CA TYR A 61 0.65 -15.43 -1.77
C TYR A 61 0.51 -16.43 -0.63
N SER A 62 1.03 -17.64 -0.82
CA SER A 62 1.29 -18.53 0.32
C SER A 62 2.32 -17.89 1.27
N ALA A 63 2.42 -18.38 2.51
CA ALA A 63 3.39 -17.84 3.46
C ALA A 63 4.85 -17.90 2.95
N ARG A 64 5.21 -18.99 2.28
CA ARG A 64 6.56 -19.18 1.71
C ARG A 64 6.82 -18.24 0.53
N GLU A 65 5.85 -18.11 -0.39
CA GLU A 65 5.98 -17.20 -1.53
C GLU A 65 6.04 -15.75 -1.09
N TRP A 66 5.22 -15.38 -0.10
CA TRP A 66 5.24 -14.04 0.49
C TRP A 66 6.61 -13.72 1.05
N GLN A 67 7.15 -14.59 1.91
CA GLN A 67 8.47 -14.39 2.49
C GLN A 67 9.55 -14.27 1.42
N ARG A 68 9.51 -15.10 0.37
CA ARG A 68 10.48 -15.03 -0.74
C ARG A 68 10.38 -13.70 -1.49
N VAL A 69 9.16 -13.32 -1.90
CA VAL A 69 8.94 -12.14 -2.74
C VAL A 69 9.29 -10.85 -2.01
N THR A 70 8.95 -10.77 -0.72
CA THR A 70 9.22 -9.58 0.07
C THR A 70 10.65 -9.49 0.58
N THR A 71 11.29 -10.62 0.91
CA THR A 71 12.73 -10.61 1.31
C THR A 71 13.62 -10.10 0.16
N ALA A 72 13.32 -10.49 -1.07
CA ALA A 72 13.99 -9.96 -2.25
C ALA A 72 13.75 -8.44 -2.41
N TYR A 73 12.49 -8.02 -2.25
CA TYR A 73 12.08 -6.63 -2.38
C TYR A 73 12.68 -5.71 -1.31
N ASP A 74 12.72 -6.16 -0.05
CA ASP A 74 13.32 -5.44 1.08
C ASP A 74 14.85 -5.26 0.90
N ARG A 75 15.51 -6.13 0.13
CA ARG A 75 16.93 -5.99 -0.27
C ARG A 75 17.15 -5.02 -1.43
N GLY A 76 16.11 -4.30 -1.86
CA GLY A 76 16.17 -3.33 -2.95
C GLY A 76 16.07 -3.96 -4.35
N GLN A 77 15.67 -5.24 -4.45
CA GLN A 77 15.42 -5.85 -5.75
C GLN A 77 14.06 -5.41 -6.28
N SER A 78 14.04 -4.76 -7.43
CA SER A 78 12.81 -4.40 -8.12
C SER A 78 11.98 -5.64 -8.44
N ASN A 79 10.70 -5.60 -8.11
CA ASN A 79 9.77 -6.69 -8.43
C ASN A 79 8.51 -6.11 -9.08
N PRO A 80 8.50 -5.96 -10.42
CA PRO A 80 7.40 -5.31 -11.13
C PRO A 80 6.08 -6.09 -11.00
N VAL A 81 6.15 -7.41 -10.76
CA VAL A 81 4.95 -8.23 -10.51
C VAL A 81 4.35 -7.87 -9.16
N LEU A 82 5.17 -7.81 -8.11
CA LEU A 82 4.73 -7.44 -6.76
C LEU A 82 4.18 -6.02 -6.73
N GLU A 83 4.84 -5.06 -7.38
CA GLU A 83 4.41 -3.67 -7.47
C GLU A 83 3.08 -3.51 -8.21
N ARG A 84 2.89 -4.26 -9.31
CA ARG A 84 1.61 -4.29 -10.04
C ARG A 84 0.50 -4.89 -9.18
N GLN A 85 0.78 -5.95 -8.42
CA GLN A 85 -0.18 -6.52 -7.49
C GLN A 85 -0.49 -5.58 -6.32
N MET A 86 0.50 -4.88 -5.77
CA MET A 86 0.31 -3.82 -4.77
C MET A 86 -0.63 -2.74 -5.32
N SER A 87 -0.35 -2.23 -6.52
CA SER A 87 -1.19 -1.22 -7.18
C SER A 87 -2.62 -1.71 -7.41
N THR A 88 -2.79 -2.97 -7.84
CA THR A 88 -4.11 -3.59 -8.04
C THR A 88 -4.88 -3.70 -6.71
N ALA A 89 -4.20 -4.15 -5.65
CA ALA A 89 -4.76 -4.23 -4.31
C ALA A 89 -5.18 -2.83 -3.80
N ALA A 90 -4.30 -1.84 -3.94
CA ALA A 90 -4.55 -0.46 -3.54
C ALA A 90 -5.75 0.14 -4.29
N ASN A 91 -5.85 -0.06 -5.61
CA ASN A 91 -7.00 0.38 -6.42
C ASN A 91 -8.32 -0.27 -6.00
N SER A 92 -8.29 -1.54 -5.57
CA SER A 92 -9.49 -2.20 -5.03
C SER A 92 -9.90 -1.63 -3.67
N CYS A 93 -8.92 -1.29 -2.82
CA CYS A 93 -9.14 -0.76 -1.48
C CYS A 93 -9.56 0.72 -1.46
N VAL A 94 -9.02 1.55 -2.35
CA VAL A 94 -9.47 2.94 -2.57
C VAL A 94 -10.95 2.98 -2.92
N ARG A 95 -11.42 2.08 -3.80
CA ARG A 95 -12.84 1.98 -4.17
C ARG A 95 -13.74 1.61 -3.00
N ARG A 96 -13.24 0.81 -2.05
CA ARG A 96 -13.95 0.44 -0.81
C ARG A 96 -13.87 1.51 0.28
N TYR A 97 -12.77 2.25 0.35
CA TYR A 97 -12.49 3.26 1.36
C TYR A 97 -12.07 4.59 0.71
N PRO A 98 -13.01 5.31 0.06
CA PRO A 98 -12.69 6.55 -0.64
C PRO A 98 -12.26 7.62 0.34
N VAL A 99 -10.99 8.03 0.29
CA VAL A 99 -10.44 9.10 1.13
C VAL A 99 -11.19 10.39 0.78
N ARG A 100 -11.98 10.91 1.73
CA ARG A 100 -12.85 12.09 1.57
C ARG A 100 -12.20 13.36 2.09
#